data_AF-A0ABD3UHC0-F1
#
_entry.id   AF-A0ABD3UHC0-F1
#
_cell.length_a   1.000
_cell.length_b   1.000
_cell.length_c   1.000
_cell.angle_alpha   90.00
_cell.angle_beta   90.00
_cell.angle_gamma   90.00
#
_symmetry.space_group_name_H-M   'P 1'
#
loop_
_entity.id
_entity.type
_entity.pdbx_description
1 polymer ?
#
loop_
_entity_poly.entity_id
_entity_poly.type
_entity_poly.pdbx_seq_one_letter_code
_entity_poly.pdbx_strand_id
1 'polypeptide(L)'
;MSYQFPKHYLSVSERLSHILDIVGYSREDRNKNVTTANEIEVYLNIANALRGRESTYIFGSRGEGSTGPGLQSDTDYLNEIKTIKVVSNMSQCDPKMKNVFMVKDNHTHPGYLKLQPIRISPDYTPVPVYQYSDNDKIYCIDSLYRTALKNTSYHDHHNGIVNGPAVNITNNRKVLSRDFVKALRCSIWPEEGYEWFLRRRLHGWLSPKQIENTRTYGYFVTPVGHPHIWCLVKWRCSFSIAERDIVRSFEDTTMKVYLLLKMIKKTYIEPYVGDAFSSYHCKVCMF
;
A
#
# COMPACT_ATOMS: atom_id res chain seq x y z
N MET A 1 59.22 23.95 -12.62
CA MET A 1 57.77 24.26 -12.46
C MET A 1 57.03 22.94 -12.31
N SER A 2 56.78 22.53 -11.07
CA SER A 2 55.97 21.35 -10.75
C SER A 2 54.50 21.69 -11.03
N TYR A 3 53.93 21.08 -12.05
CA TYR A 3 52.49 21.12 -12.30
C TYR A 3 51.78 20.53 -11.08
N GLN A 4 51.09 21.37 -10.32
CA GLN A 4 50.12 20.91 -9.33
C GLN A 4 49.01 20.19 -10.09
N PHE A 5 48.64 18.99 -9.64
CA PHE A 5 47.38 18.37 -10.00
C PHE A 5 46.27 18.98 -9.14
N PRO A 6 45.24 19.62 -9.73
CA PRO A 6 43.95 19.68 -9.09
C PRO A 6 42.95 18.94 -9.96
N LYS A 7 42.41 17.83 -9.44
CA LYS A 7 41.07 17.30 -9.74
C LYS A 7 40.90 16.02 -8.93
N HIS A 8 40.34 16.17 -7.73
CA HIS A 8 39.63 15.04 -7.13
C HIS A 8 38.48 14.70 -8.07
N TYR A 9 38.68 13.71 -8.93
CA TYR A 9 37.59 13.13 -9.70
C TYR A 9 36.62 12.53 -8.69
N LEU A 10 35.39 13.05 -8.65
CA LEU A 10 34.31 12.44 -7.90
C LEU A 10 34.27 10.95 -8.21
N SER A 11 34.06 10.12 -7.20
CA SER A 11 33.78 8.70 -7.37
C SER A 11 32.54 8.51 -8.28
N VAL A 12 32.39 7.31 -8.84
CA VAL A 12 31.18 6.99 -9.64
C VAL A 12 29.91 7.20 -8.82
N SER A 13 29.93 6.82 -7.54
CA SER A 13 28.80 7.02 -6.63
C SER A 13 28.46 8.49 -6.40
N GLU A 14 29.46 9.36 -6.22
CA GLU A 14 29.23 10.79 -6.07
C GLU A 14 28.69 11.43 -7.35
N ARG A 15 29.21 11.03 -8.51
CA ARG A 15 28.67 11.48 -9.80
C ARG A 15 27.22 11.06 -10.00
N LEU A 16 26.89 9.79 -9.72
CA LEU A 16 25.52 9.28 -9.83
C LEU A 16 24.58 10.01 -8.87
N SER A 17 25.01 10.22 -7.62
CA SER A 17 24.24 10.99 -6.63
C SER A 17 23.95 12.40 -7.12
N HIS A 18 24.96 13.10 -7.64
CA HIS A 18 24.83 14.45 -8.17
C HIS A 18 23.92 14.51 -9.41
N ILE A 19 24.01 13.52 -10.32
CA ILE A 19 23.11 13.43 -11.48
C ILE A 19 21.67 13.23 -11.02
N LEU A 20 21.42 12.35 -10.04
CA LEU A 20 20.09 12.15 -9.48
C LEU A 20 19.52 13.45 -8.90
N ASP A 21 20.34 14.21 -8.18
CA ASP A 21 19.94 15.52 -7.63
C ASP A 21 19.54 16.49 -8.75
N ILE A 22 20.35 16.60 -9.82
CA ILE A 22 20.06 17.47 -10.97
C ILE A 22 18.76 17.10 -11.69
N VAL A 23 18.47 15.80 -11.83
CA VAL A 23 17.28 15.33 -12.58
C VAL A 23 16.02 15.22 -11.71
N GLY A 24 16.02 15.83 -10.53
CA GLY A 24 14.83 16.00 -9.69
C GLY A 24 14.60 14.90 -8.66
N TYR A 25 15.67 14.21 -8.24
CA TYR A 25 15.65 13.21 -7.16
C TYR A 25 16.46 13.66 -5.94
N SER A 26 16.64 14.97 -5.78
CA SER A 26 17.28 15.50 -4.59
C SER A 26 16.42 15.24 -3.35
N ARG A 27 17.04 15.32 -2.16
CA ARG A 27 16.33 15.26 -0.89
C ARG A 27 15.24 16.34 -0.80
N GLU A 28 15.46 17.51 -1.38
CA GLU A 28 14.49 18.59 -1.42
C GLU A 28 13.27 18.22 -2.28
N ASP A 29 13.50 17.66 -3.47
CA ASP A 29 12.42 17.22 -4.37
C ASP A 29 11.58 16.12 -3.73
N ARG A 30 12.24 15.14 -3.08
CA ARG A 30 11.56 14.12 -2.28
C ARG A 30 10.69 14.74 -1.19
N ASN A 31 11.21 15.69 -0.42
CA ASN A 31 10.46 16.35 0.65
C ASN A 31 9.24 17.09 0.09
N LYS A 32 9.39 17.81 -1.04
CA LYS A 32 8.26 18.45 -1.74
C LYS A 32 7.20 17.43 -2.16
N ASN A 33 7.61 16.29 -2.72
CA ASN A 33 6.69 15.21 -3.10
C ASN A 33 5.92 14.65 -1.89
N VAL A 34 6.62 14.39 -0.78
CA VAL A 34 6.00 13.89 0.46
C VAL A 34 5.03 14.90 1.06
N THR A 35 5.41 16.18 1.13
CA THR A 35 4.54 17.26 1.62
C THR A 35 3.30 17.38 0.76
N THR A 36 3.45 17.41 -0.57
CA THR A 36 2.32 17.47 -1.51
C THR A 36 1.37 16.29 -1.31
N ALA A 37 1.91 15.06 -1.16
CA ALA A 37 1.07 13.89 -0.91
C ALA A 37 0.32 14.00 0.44
N ASN A 38 0.97 14.48 1.49
CA ASN A 38 0.32 14.68 2.79
C ASN A 38 -0.77 15.75 2.74
N GLU A 39 -0.56 16.85 2.03
CA GLU A 39 -1.56 17.91 1.87
C GLU A 39 -2.80 17.41 1.12
N ILE A 40 -2.61 16.65 0.04
CA ILE A 40 -3.71 16.01 -0.69
C ILE A 40 -4.44 15.02 0.23
N GLU A 41 -3.71 14.20 0.99
CA GLU A 41 -4.30 13.25 1.94
C GLU A 41 -5.14 13.96 3.01
N VAL A 42 -4.65 15.06 3.58
CA VAL A 42 -5.39 15.87 4.55
C VAL A 42 -6.65 16.44 3.93
N TYR A 43 -6.56 17.04 2.74
CA TYR A 43 -7.70 17.59 2.03
C TYR A 43 -8.78 16.53 1.77
N LEU A 44 -8.39 15.35 1.27
CA LEU A 44 -9.30 14.24 1.02
C LEU A 44 -9.96 13.74 2.31
N ASN A 45 -9.21 13.65 3.40
CA ASN A 45 -9.77 13.23 4.69
C ASN A 45 -10.72 14.27 5.31
N ILE A 46 -10.47 15.57 5.13
CA ILE A 46 -11.42 16.62 5.53
C ILE A 46 -12.72 16.46 4.73
N ALA A 47 -12.63 16.30 3.41
CA ALA A 47 -13.80 16.08 2.56
C ALA A 47 -14.57 14.80 2.92
N ASN A 48 -13.86 13.72 3.25
CA ASN A 48 -14.46 12.46 3.68
C ASN A 48 -15.05 12.51 5.09
N ALA A 49 -14.48 13.30 6.01
CA ALA A 49 -15.01 13.49 7.35
C ALA A 49 -16.42 14.10 7.32
N LEU A 50 -16.68 15.03 6.38
CA LEU A 50 -18.01 15.57 6.14
C LEU A 50 -19.04 14.50 5.72
N ARG A 51 -18.58 13.40 5.11
CA ARG A 51 -19.41 12.27 4.67
C ARG A 51 -19.43 11.11 5.69
N GLY A 52 -18.50 11.09 6.64
CA GLY A 52 -18.47 10.21 7.81
C GLY A 52 -18.18 8.72 7.56
N ARG A 53 -17.78 8.31 6.34
CA ARG A 53 -17.74 6.87 5.97
C ARG A 53 -16.35 6.30 5.70
N GLU A 54 -15.39 7.13 5.30
CA GLU A 54 -14.10 6.65 4.80
C GLU A 54 -12.91 7.50 5.29
N SER A 55 -11.71 6.91 5.24
CA SER A 55 -10.45 7.64 5.26
C SER A 55 -9.64 7.30 4.02
N THR A 56 -8.94 8.27 3.47
CA THR A 56 -8.08 8.07 2.32
C THR A 56 -6.63 8.22 2.73
N TYR A 57 -5.77 7.37 2.21
CA TYR A 57 -4.33 7.44 2.38
C TYR A 57 -3.65 7.38 1.03
N ILE A 58 -2.61 8.18 0.83
CA ILE A 58 -1.78 8.12 -0.38
C ILE A 58 -0.56 7.24 -0.08
N PHE A 59 -0.35 6.23 -0.89
CA PHE A 59 0.77 5.30 -0.76
C PHE A 59 1.49 5.12 -2.11
N GLY A 60 2.36 4.12 -2.18
CA GLY A 60 3.16 3.85 -3.38
C GLY A 60 4.12 4.99 -3.71
N SER A 61 4.60 5.04 -4.94
CA SER A 61 5.76 5.88 -5.29
C SER A 61 5.57 7.36 -4.97
N ARG A 62 4.35 7.89 -5.18
CA ARG A 62 4.01 9.28 -4.87
C ARG A 62 3.86 9.52 -3.37
N GLY A 63 3.16 8.64 -2.66
CA GLY A 63 3.04 8.74 -1.20
C GLY A 63 4.38 8.60 -0.48
N GLU A 64 5.28 7.77 -1.01
CA GLU A 64 6.62 7.52 -0.48
C GLU A 64 7.63 8.64 -0.81
N GLY A 65 7.34 9.49 -1.80
CA GLY A 65 8.29 10.47 -2.34
C GLY A 65 9.36 9.84 -3.24
N SER A 66 9.15 8.62 -3.73
CA SER A 66 10.04 7.86 -4.64
C SER A 66 9.64 8.00 -6.12
N THR A 67 8.92 9.07 -6.47
CA THR A 67 8.50 9.42 -7.83
C THR A 67 9.41 10.50 -8.41
N GLY A 68 9.48 10.61 -9.73
CA GLY A 68 10.19 11.69 -10.41
C GLY A 68 10.22 11.52 -11.93
N PRO A 69 10.97 12.39 -12.63
CA PRO A 69 11.09 12.35 -14.08
C PRO A 69 11.55 10.99 -14.60
N GLY A 70 10.86 10.47 -15.61
CA GLY A 70 11.17 9.17 -16.23
C GLY A 70 10.56 7.95 -15.53
N LEU A 71 10.21 8.01 -14.24
CA LEU A 71 9.53 6.90 -13.55
C LEU A 71 8.03 6.82 -13.88
N GLN A 72 7.39 7.94 -14.27
CA GLN A 72 5.97 8.02 -14.68
C GLN A 72 5.01 7.29 -13.71
N SER A 73 5.22 7.45 -12.41
CA SER A 73 4.42 6.76 -11.41
C SER A 73 2.98 7.30 -11.38
N ASP A 74 2.06 6.36 -11.31
CA ASP A 74 0.67 6.53 -10.90
C ASP A 74 0.56 7.05 -9.45
N THR A 75 -0.68 7.37 -9.06
CA THR A 75 -0.99 7.75 -7.68
C THR A 75 -1.88 6.69 -7.06
N ASP A 76 -1.37 6.02 -6.02
CA ASP A 76 -2.11 5.00 -5.29
C ASP A 76 -2.85 5.59 -4.08
N TYR A 77 -4.16 5.35 -4.04
CA TYR A 77 -5.06 5.75 -2.96
C TYR A 77 -5.62 4.51 -2.26
N LEU A 78 -5.43 4.42 -0.95
CA LEU A 78 -6.07 3.41 -0.11
C LEU A 78 -7.24 4.07 0.62
N ASN A 79 -8.44 3.58 0.37
CA ASN A 79 -9.67 4.06 0.98
C ASN A 79 -10.13 3.07 2.05
N GLU A 80 -9.91 3.42 3.32
CA GLU A 80 -10.37 2.67 4.49
C GLU A 80 -11.86 2.89 4.69
N ILE A 81 -12.61 1.80 4.74
CA ILE A 81 -14.04 1.81 5.07
C ILE A 81 -14.21 1.75 6.58
N LYS A 82 -14.62 2.87 7.20
CA LYS A 82 -14.68 2.98 8.67
C LYS A 82 -15.90 2.32 9.29
N THR A 83 -16.94 2.09 8.49
CA THR A 83 -18.22 1.50 8.89
C THR A 83 -18.15 -0.01 9.11
N ILE A 84 -17.03 -0.64 8.76
CA ILE A 84 -16.75 -2.07 8.95
C ILE A 84 -15.51 -2.21 9.83
N LYS A 85 -15.57 -3.09 10.83
CA LYS A 85 -14.45 -3.39 11.73
C LYS A 85 -13.92 -4.79 11.48
N VAL A 86 -12.59 -4.93 11.40
CA VAL A 86 -11.93 -6.22 11.31
C VAL A 86 -11.12 -6.49 12.58
N VAL A 87 -11.35 -7.64 13.18
CA VAL A 87 -10.69 -8.09 14.41
C VAL A 87 -9.98 -9.43 14.20
N SER A 88 -8.90 -9.66 14.92
CA SER A 88 -8.17 -10.94 14.86
C SER A 88 -8.72 -11.96 15.86
N ASN A 89 -9.33 -11.50 16.96
CA ASN A 89 -9.90 -12.35 17.99
C ASN A 89 -11.12 -11.71 18.68
N MET A 90 -11.88 -12.53 19.42
CA MET A 90 -13.11 -12.10 20.08
C MET A 90 -12.90 -11.10 21.22
N SER A 91 -11.72 -11.09 21.87
CA SER A 91 -11.45 -10.11 22.94
C SER A 91 -11.31 -8.67 22.43
N GLN A 92 -11.11 -8.48 21.12
CA GLN A 92 -11.11 -7.16 20.49
C GLN A 92 -12.54 -6.64 20.19
N CYS A 93 -13.57 -7.47 20.34
CA CYS A 93 -14.94 -7.11 20.03
C CYS A 93 -15.60 -6.35 21.18
N ASP A 94 -15.69 -5.03 21.08
CA ASP A 94 -16.56 -4.26 21.97
C ASP A 94 -18.04 -4.56 21.63
N PRO A 95 -18.91 -4.80 22.63
CA PRO A 95 -20.35 -5.00 22.44
C PRO A 95 -21.06 -3.92 21.60
N LYS A 96 -20.56 -2.68 21.58
CA LYS A 96 -21.10 -1.54 20.82
C LYS A 96 -20.63 -1.50 19.36
N MET A 97 -19.60 -2.25 19.00
CA MET A 97 -19.13 -2.29 17.61
C MET A 97 -20.23 -2.82 16.69
N LYS A 98 -20.37 -2.18 15.53
CA LYS A 98 -21.28 -2.58 14.46
C LYS A 98 -20.47 -3.11 13.27
N ASN A 99 -21.07 -4.04 12.51
CA ASN A 99 -20.50 -4.60 11.27
C ASN A 99 -19.07 -5.13 11.46
N VAL A 100 -18.94 -6.13 12.33
CA VAL A 100 -17.66 -6.70 12.73
C VAL A 100 -17.41 -8.01 11.98
N PHE A 101 -16.20 -8.10 11.42
CA PHE A 101 -15.66 -9.27 10.77
C PHE A 101 -14.44 -9.76 11.53
N MET A 102 -14.34 -11.06 11.72
CA MET A 102 -13.20 -11.71 12.34
C MET A 102 -12.33 -12.36 11.26
N VAL A 103 -11.01 -12.21 11.39
CA VAL A 103 -10.03 -12.94 10.58
C VAL A 103 -10.15 -14.43 10.90
N LYS A 104 -10.27 -15.24 9.85
CA LYS A 104 -10.30 -16.70 9.92
C LYS A 104 -9.29 -17.28 8.95
N ASP A 105 -8.77 -18.43 9.34
CA ASP A 105 -7.91 -19.30 8.53
C ASP A 105 -6.54 -18.69 8.21
N ASN A 106 -5.55 -19.11 9.00
CA ASN A 106 -4.12 -18.85 8.79
C ASN A 106 -3.43 -20.00 8.01
N HIS A 107 -4.17 -20.98 7.49
CA HIS A 107 -3.63 -22.07 6.66
C HIS A 107 -3.75 -21.76 5.16
N THR A 108 -4.12 -20.53 4.81
CA THR A 108 -3.99 -20.01 3.45
C THR A 108 -2.54 -19.63 3.13
N HIS A 109 -2.21 -19.52 1.84
CA HIS A 109 -0.93 -18.96 1.38
C HIS A 109 -0.57 -17.69 2.16
N PRO A 110 0.69 -17.52 2.63
CA PRO A 110 1.12 -16.34 3.37
C PRO A 110 0.67 -15.02 2.72
N GLY A 111 0.19 -14.08 3.53
CA GLY A 111 -0.34 -12.80 3.08
C GLY A 111 -1.80 -12.83 2.59
N TYR A 112 -2.49 -13.96 2.66
CA TYR A 112 -3.93 -14.08 2.41
C TYR A 112 -4.66 -14.63 3.63
N LEU A 113 -5.93 -14.24 3.79
CA LEU A 113 -6.81 -14.66 4.88
C LEU A 113 -8.28 -14.73 4.46
N LYS A 114 -9.14 -15.29 5.31
CA LYS A 114 -10.61 -15.21 5.16
C LYS A 114 -11.18 -14.26 6.20
N LEU A 115 -12.34 -13.67 5.90
CA LEU A 115 -13.10 -12.87 6.85
C LEU A 115 -14.43 -13.56 7.13
N GLN A 116 -14.77 -13.72 8.40
CA GLN A 116 -16.05 -14.24 8.85
C GLN A 116 -16.85 -13.12 9.54
N PRO A 117 -18.08 -12.82 9.10
CA PRO A 117 -18.93 -11.90 9.83
C PRO A 117 -19.31 -12.51 11.19
N ILE A 118 -19.21 -11.69 12.24
CA ILE A 118 -19.62 -12.08 13.60
C ILE A 118 -20.76 -11.21 14.14
N ARG A 119 -20.89 -9.98 13.62
CA ARG A 119 -21.99 -9.08 13.96
C ARG A 119 -22.26 -8.17 12.78
N ILE A 120 -23.50 -8.15 12.29
CA ILE A 120 -23.93 -7.26 11.21
C ILE A 120 -25.16 -6.52 11.71
N SER A 121 -25.19 -5.21 11.50
CA SER A 121 -26.34 -4.42 11.90
C SER A 121 -27.49 -4.67 10.92
N PRO A 122 -28.74 -4.88 11.36
CA PRO A 122 -29.87 -5.16 10.46
C PRO A 122 -30.13 -4.05 9.43
N ASP A 123 -29.77 -2.81 9.79
CA ASP A 123 -29.86 -1.60 8.98
C ASP A 123 -28.67 -1.41 8.01
N TYR A 124 -27.66 -2.29 8.06
CA TYR A 124 -26.46 -2.19 7.25
C TYR A 124 -26.52 -3.09 6.01
N THR A 125 -27.08 -2.56 4.93
CA THR A 125 -26.90 -3.09 3.57
C THR A 125 -25.91 -2.19 2.83
N PRO A 126 -24.73 -2.72 2.47
CA PRO A 126 -24.66 -3.55 1.27
C PRO A 126 -23.57 -4.63 1.35
N VAL A 127 -23.46 -5.38 2.45
CA VAL A 127 -22.60 -6.58 2.44
C VAL A 127 -23.49 -7.79 2.22
N PRO A 128 -23.65 -8.27 0.98
CA PRO A 128 -24.12 -9.63 0.76
C PRO A 128 -23.16 -10.56 1.47
N VAL A 129 -23.61 -11.09 2.60
CA VAL A 129 -22.94 -12.20 3.26
C VAL A 129 -23.52 -13.45 2.62
N TYR A 130 -22.85 -13.97 1.60
CA TYR A 130 -23.21 -15.27 1.06
C TYR A 130 -22.60 -16.38 1.90
N GLN A 131 -23.45 -17.35 2.26
CA GLN A 131 -23.05 -18.59 2.91
C GLN A 131 -22.30 -19.45 1.88
N TYR A 132 -21.01 -19.67 2.10
CA TYR A 132 -20.28 -20.75 1.44
C TYR A 132 -20.06 -21.82 2.50
N SER A 133 -20.76 -22.94 2.35
CA SER A 133 -20.64 -24.06 3.25
C SER A 133 -19.33 -24.80 3.01
N ASP A 134 -18.26 -24.31 3.61
CA ASP A 134 -17.17 -25.17 4.06
C ASP A 134 -17.47 -25.49 5.54
N ASN A 135 -18.02 -26.68 5.80
CA ASN A 135 -18.42 -27.14 7.14
C ASN A 135 -19.39 -26.19 7.89
N ASP A 136 -20.48 -25.74 7.25
CA ASP A 136 -21.52 -24.87 7.83
C ASP A 136 -21.06 -23.49 8.35
N LYS A 137 -19.84 -23.05 8.03
CA LYS A 137 -19.34 -21.73 8.42
C LYS A 137 -19.68 -20.67 7.38
N ILE A 138 -20.16 -19.51 7.83
CA ILE A 138 -20.47 -18.35 6.98
C ILE A 138 -19.22 -17.48 6.85
N TYR A 139 -18.85 -17.09 5.63
CA TYR A 139 -17.74 -16.17 5.36
C TYR A 139 -18.22 -14.93 4.61
N CYS A 140 -17.41 -13.86 4.60
CA CYS A 140 -17.67 -12.69 3.78
C CYS A 140 -17.27 -13.00 2.35
N ILE A 141 -18.28 -13.27 1.54
CA ILE A 141 -18.13 -13.68 0.16
C ILE A 141 -19.11 -12.84 -0.57
N ASP A 142 -18.61 -11.95 -1.39
CA ASP A 142 -19.38 -11.64 -2.57
C ASP A 142 -18.43 -11.13 -3.63
N SER A 143 -18.41 -11.80 -4.77
CA SER A 143 -17.81 -11.26 -5.97
C SER A 143 -18.48 -9.94 -6.34
N LEU A 144 -19.78 -9.74 -6.07
CA LEU A 144 -20.49 -8.48 -6.29
C LEU A 144 -20.13 -7.41 -5.25
N TYR A 145 -19.91 -7.73 -3.97
CA TYR A 145 -19.37 -6.78 -2.98
C TYR A 145 -17.91 -6.45 -3.26
N ARG A 146 -17.08 -7.42 -3.65
CA ARG A 146 -15.72 -7.14 -4.12
C ARG A 146 -15.75 -6.27 -5.37
N THR A 147 -16.66 -6.56 -6.29
CA THR A 147 -16.89 -5.76 -7.51
C THR A 147 -17.48 -4.40 -7.17
N ALA A 148 -18.34 -4.29 -6.16
CA ALA A 148 -18.90 -3.04 -5.68
C ALA A 148 -17.81 -2.24 -4.94
N LEU A 149 -17.01 -2.85 -4.08
CA LEU A 149 -15.84 -2.20 -3.48
C LEU A 149 -14.85 -1.72 -4.55
N LYS A 150 -14.68 -2.47 -5.63
CA LYS A 150 -13.96 -1.98 -6.81
C LYS A 150 -14.70 -0.80 -7.46
N ASN A 151 -16.02 -0.89 -7.65
CA ASN A 151 -16.78 -0.01 -8.55
C ASN A 151 -17.49 1.20 -7.89
N THR A 152 -17.64 1.24 -6.57
CA THR A 152 -18.64 2.08 -5.84
C THR A 152 -18.32 3.56 -5.73
N SER A 153 -17.20 4.06 -6.26
CA SER A 153 -16.84 5.48 -6.02
C SER A 153 -16.47 6.29 -7.26
N TYR A 154 -16.28 5.68 -8.43
CA TYR A 154 -15.69 6.41 -9.55
C TYR A 154 -16.21 6.05 -10.96
N HIS A 155 -17.00 4.98 -11.10
CA HIS A 155 -17.53 4.58 -12.39
C HIS A 155 -18.71 5.41 -12.88
N ASP A 156 -19.42 6.14 -12.02
CA ASP A 156 -20.58 6.93 -12.45
C ASP A 156 -20.21 8.05 -13.43
N HIS A 157 -18.94 8.45 -13.50
CA HIS A 157 -18.49 9.50 -14.44
C HIS A 157 -17.21 9.18 -15.23
N HIS A 158 -16.43 8.15 -14.89
CA HIS A 158 -15.10 7.92 -15.49
C HIS A 158 -14.93 6.42 -15.84
N ASN A 159 -14.52 6.10 -17.07
CA ASN A 159 -14.30 4.72 -17.57
C ASN A 159 -13.11 4.03 -16.86
N GLY A 160 -13.27 3.65 -15.59
CA GLY A 160 -12.24 2.97 -14.81
C GLY A 160 -11.92 1.57 -15.35
N ILE A 161 -10.68 1.10 -15.14
CA ILE A 161 -10.25 -0.26 -15.48
C ILE A 161 -9.86 -0.96 -14.18
N VAL A 162 -10.41 -2.15 -13.93
CA VAL A 162 -10.13 -2.94 -12.73
C VAL A 162 -8.82 -3.72 -12.91
N ASN A 163 -7.82 -3.46 -12.07
CA ASN A 163 -6.53 -4.16 -12.06
C ASN A 163 -6.22 -4.69 -10.65
N GLY A 164 -6.37 -6.00 -10.45
CA GLY A 164 -6.15 -6.62 -9.13
C GLY A 164 -7.08 -6.03 -8.04
N PRO A 165 -6.56 -5.42 -6.95
CA PRO A 165 -7.37 -4.76 -5.91
C PRO A 165 -7.80 -3.35 -6.31
N ALA A 166 -7.13 -2.77 -7.30
CA ALA A 166 -7.24 -1.38 -7.64
C ALA A 166 -8.25 -1.18 -8.77
N VAL A 167 -8.88 -0.01 -8.75
CA VAL A 167 -9.53 0.57 -9.91
C VAL A 167 -8.67 1.71 -10.42
N ASN A 168 -8.16 1.53 -11.63
CA ASN A 168 -7.36 2.49 -12.34
C ASN A 168 -8.29 3.48 -13.04
N ILE A 169 -8.05 4.77 -12.80
CA ILE A 169 -8.70 5.85 -13.52
C ILE A 169 -7.62 6.62 -14.24
N THR A 170 -7.71 6.60 -15.56
CA THR A 170 -6.82 7.35 -16.42
C THR A 170 -7.65 8.43 -17.12
N ASN A 171 -7.24 9.69 -16.99
CA ASN A 171 -7.90 10.79 -17.72
C ASN A 171 -7.71 10.59 -19.24
N ASN A 172 -8.60 11.13 -20.08
CA ASN A 172 -8.58 11.02 -21.55
C ASN A 172 -7.23 11.42 -22.19
N ARG A 173 -6.41 12.23 -21.50
CA ARG A 173 -5.07 12.62 -21.95
C ARG A 173 -3.95 11.63 -21.54
N LYS A 174 -4.27 10.56 -20.81
CA LYS A 174 -3.35 9.57 -20.20
C LYS A 174 -2.22 10.14 -19.33
N VAL A 175 -2.29 11.41 -18.95
CA VAL A 175 -1.20 12.12 -18.24
C VAL A 175 -1.10 11.74 -16.76
N LEU A 176 -2.21 11.40 -16.12
CA LEU A 176 -2.26 11.05 -14.69
C LEU A 176 -3.12 9.81 -14.52
N SER A 177 -2.48 8.70 -14.18
CA SER A 177 -3.14 7.46 -13.80
C SER A 177 -3.28 7.41 -12.27
N ARG A 178 -4.44 7.00 -11.78
CA ARG A 178 -4.76 6.93 -10.35
C ARG A 178 -5.34 5.57 -10.03
N ASP A 179 -4.79 4.91 -9.04
CA ASP A 179 -5.22 3.61 -8.57
C ASP A 179 -5.93 3.75 -7.23
N PHE A 180 -7.17 3.28 -7.16
CA PHE A 180 -7.98 3.32 -5.94
C PHE A 180 -8.20 1.93 -5.40
N VAL A 181 -7.82 1.70 -4.14
CA VAL A 181 -7.99 0.43 -3.44
C VAL A 181 -8.91 0.65 -2.24
N LYS A 182 -10.06 -0.02 -2.21
CA LYS A 182 -10.86 -0.12 -0.98
C LYS A 182 -10.25 -1.15 -0.04
N ALA A 183 -10.20 -0.83 1.24
CA ALA A 183 -9.65 -1.71 2.24
C ALA A 183 -10.40 -1.66 3.57
N LEU A 184 -10.31 -2.75 4.32
CA LEU A 184 -10.77 -2.81 5.70
C LEU A 184 -9.55 -2.82 6.62
N ARG A 185 -9.60 -2.07 7.71
CA ARG A 185 -8.47 -2.00 8.65
C ARG A 185 -8.61 -3.04 9.74
N CYS A 186 -7.50 -3.71 10.03
CA CYS A 186 -7.30 -4.50 11.24
C CYS A 186 -6.17 -3.88 12.06
N SER A 187 -6.45 -3.52 13.30
CA SER A 187 -5.55 -2.71 14.12
C SER A 187 -4.34 -3.49 14.66
N ILE A 188 -4.40 -4.81 14.66
CA ILE A 188 -3.36 -5.69 15.20
C ILE A 188 -2.77 -6.46 14.04
N TRP A 189 -1.45 -6.50 13.94
CA TRP A 189 -0.75 -7.26 12.91
C TRP A 189 -1.11 -8.75 12.95
N PRO A 190 -1.05 -9.46 11.82
CA PRO A 190 -1.15 -10.92 11.84
C PRO A 190 0.03 -11.52 12.60
N GLU A 191 -0.19 -12.65 13.26
CA GLU A 191 0.82 -13.31 14.11
C GLU A 191 2.08 -13.68 13.30
N GLU A 192 1.90 -14.07 12.04
CA GLU A 192 2.98 -14.39 11.10
C GLU A 192 3.89 -13.18 10.83
N GLY A 193 3.38 -11.96 11.02
CA GLY A 193 4.16 -10.73 10.85
C GLY A 193 4.97 -10.35 12.08
N TYR A 194 4.82 -11.03 13.21
CA TYR A 194 5.44 -10.58 14.46
C TYR A 194 6.96 -10.73 14.48
N GLU A 195 7.49 -11.72 13.75
CA GLU A 195 8.93 -11.88 13.57
C GLU A 195 9.58 -10.64 12.93
N TRP A 196 8.84 -9.89 12.12
CA TRP A 196 9.34 -8.67 11.49
C TRP A 196 9.72 -7.62 12.53
N PHE A 197 9.00 -7.53 13.65
CA PHE A 197 9.34 -6.59 14.72
C PHE A 197 10.64 -7.00 15.43
N LEU A 198 10.86 -8.30 15.59
CA LEU A 198 11.96 -8.87 16.37
C LEU A 198 13.24 -9.07 15.57
N ARG A 199 13.19 -9.02 14.23
CA ARG A 199 14.36 -9.26 13.38
C ARG A 199 15.51 -8.31 13.71
N ARG A 200 16.73 -8.84 13.72
CA ARG A 200 17.96 -8.05 13.89
C ARG A 200 18.12 -7.13 12.68
N ARG A 201 18.35 -5.84 12.94
CA ARG A 201 18.60 -4.84 11.90
C ARG A 201 20.02 -4.33 12.03
N LEU A 202 20.72 -4.21 10.90
CA LEU A 202 22.08 -3.69 10.87
C LEU A 202 22.06 -2.16 11.07
N HIS A 203 23.12 -1.64 11.67
CA HIS A 203 23.34 -0.19 11.84
C HIS A 203 22.22 0.56 12.58
N GLY A 204 21.40 -0.13 13.37
CA GLY A 204 20.28 0.48 14.10
C GLY A 204 19.18 1.05 13.19
N TRP A 205 19.17 0.67 11.91
CA TRP A 205 18.15 1.13 10.98
C TRP A 205 16.79 0.52 11.30
N LEU A 206 15.79 1.40 11.23
CA LEU A 206 14.59 1.52 12.07
C LEU A 206 14.89 1.58 13.57
N SER A 207 14.75 2.79 14.14
CA SER A 207 14.76 3.01 15.57
C SER A 207 13.61 2.26 16.27
N PRO A 208 13.74 1.95 17.58
CA PRO A 208 12.66 1.32 18.34
C PRO A 208 11.32 2.06 18.24
N LYS A 209 11.36 3.40 18.21
CA LYS A 209 10.17 4.24 18.04
C LYS A 209 9.51 4.03 16.68
N GLN A 210 10.28 3.89 15.61
CA GLN A 210 9.74 3.63 14.27
C GLN A 210 9.12 2.24 14.19
N ILE A 211 9.74 1.24 14.81
CA ILE A 211 9.19 -0.13 14.89
C ILE A 211 7.85 -0.12 15.64
N GLU A 212 7.76 0.60 16.77
CA GLU A 212 6.52 0.70 17.52
C GLU A 212 5.44 1.47 16.73
N ASN A 213 5.79 2.57 16.06
CA ASN A 213 4.86 3.25 15.15
C ASN A 213 4.32 2.30 14.07
N THR A 214 5.20 1.50 13.44
CA THR A 214 4.80 0.49 12.46
C THR A 214 3.79 -0.52 13.03
N ARG A 215 3.97 -0.93 14.29
CA ARG A 215 3.02 -1.81 14.98
C ARG A 215 1.65 -1.15 15.14
N THR A 216 1.60 0.12 15.55
CA THR A 216 0.34 0.85 15.79
C THR A 216 -0.51 1.09 14.54
N TYR A 217 0.10 1.05 13.34
CA TYR A 217 -0.65 1.18 12.10
C TYR A 217 -1.61 0.00 11.88
N GLY A 218 -1.31 -1.17 12.43
CA GLY A 218 -2.01 -2.40 12.07
C GLY A 218 -1.73 -2.76 10.60
N TYR A 219 -2.73 -3.33 9.95
CA TYR A 219 -2.67 -3.65 8.53
C TYR A 219 -4.05 -3.52 7.88
N PHE A 220 -4.06 -3.56 6.55
CA PHE A 220 -5.27 -3.51 5.75
C PHE A 220 -5.52 -4.85 5.08
N VAL A 221 -6.79 -5.17 4.84
CA VAL A 221 -7.20 -6.30 4.02
C VAL A 221 -7.92 -5.79 2.79
N THR A 222 -7.51 -6.28 1.62
CA THR A 222 -7.95 -5.81 0.30
C THR A 222 -8.68 -6.90 -0.47
N PRO A 223 -9.67 -6.56 -1.32
CA PRO A 223 -10.57 -7.51 -1.96
C PRO A 223 -9.95 -8.23 -3.18
N VAL A 224 -8.80 -8.89 -3.00
CA VAL A 224 -8.11 -9.67 -4.04
C VAL A 224 -7.94 -11.11 -3.60
N GLY A 225 -8.52 -12.02 -4.40
CA GLY A 225 -8.25 -13.44 -4.27
C GLY A 225 -6.84 -13.80 -4.77
N HIS A 226 -6.33 -14.95 -4.37
CA HIS A 226 -5.04 -15.44 -4.85
C HIS A 226 -5.11 -15.73 -6.36
N PRO A 227 -4.15 -15.29 -7.21
CA PRO A 227 -4.22 -15.47 -8.66
C PRO A 227 -4.38 -16.92 -9.12
N HIS A 228 -3.73 -17.85 -8.42
CA HIS A 228 -3.72 -19.27 -8.77
C HIS A 228 -4.84 -20.12 -8.12
N ILE A 229 -5.62 -19.54 -7.20
CA ILE A 229 -6.71 -20.26 -6.54
C ILE A 229 -7.94 -19.37 -6.68
N TRP A 230 -8.91 -19.81 -7.48
CA TRP A 230 -10.23 -19.17 -7.59
C TRP A 230 -10.96 -19.31 -6.25
N CYS A 231 -10.56 -18.49 -5.29
CA CYS A 231 -11.06 -18.48 -3.95
C CYS A 231 -11.64 -17.10 -3.71
N LEU A 232 -12.92 -16.97 -4.04
CA LEU A 232 -13.71 -15.73 -3.93
C LEU A 232 -13.79 -15.20 -2.48
N VAL A 233 -13.32 -16.00 -1.51
CA VAL A 233 -13.36 -15.71 -0.08
C VAL A 233 -12.04 -15.16 0.46
N LYS A 234 -10.93 -15.23 -0.29
CA LYS A 234 -9.59 -14.81 0.19
C LYS A 234 -9.36 -13.32 0.03
N TRP A 235 -8.97 -12.67 1.11
CA TRP A 235 -8.54 -11.28 1.17
C TRP A 235 -7.03 -11.22 1.23
N ARG A 236 -6.42 -10.18 0.68
CA ARG A 236 -4.96 -9.99 0.72
C ARG A 236 -4.58 -8.95 1.75
N CYS A 237 -3.62 -9.30 2.61
CA CYS A 237 -3.01 -8.37 3.55
C CYS A 237 -2.25 -7.27 2.79
N SER A 238 -2.29 -6.06 3.31
CA SER A 238 -1.61 -4.90 2.78
C SER A 238 -1.03 -4.11 3.96
N PHE A 239 0.28 -3.89 3.91
CA PHE A 239 1.02 -3.11 4.90
C PHE A 239 1.40 -1.74 4.34
N SER A 240 0.69 -1.26 3.32
CA SER A 240 1.08 -0.09 2.50
C SER A 240 1.43 1.16 3.31
N ILE A 241 0.75 1.41 4.43
CA ILE A 241 1.04 2.58 5.30
C ILE A 241 2.31 2.37 6.12
N ALA A 242 2.51 1.19 6.68
CA ALA A 242 3.75 0.83 7.35
C ALA A 242 4.93 0.89 6.38
N GLU A 243 4.79 0.30 5.20
CA GLU A 243 5.81 0.33 4.15
C GLU A 243 6.14 1.76 3.71
N ARG A 244 5.11 2.60 3.50
CA ARG A 244 5.28 4.01 3.15
C ARG A 244 6.15 4.73 4.16
N ASP A 245 5.87 4.55 5.44
CA ASP A 245 6.58 5.23 6.51
C ASP A 245 8.02 4.70 6.67
N ILE A 246 8.24 3.41 6.42
CA ILE A 246 9.59 2.84 6.33
C ILE A 246 10.37 3.46 5.17
N VAL A 247 9.81 3.55 3.97
CA VAL A 247 10.48 4.20 2.82
C VAL A 247 10.72 5.68 3.11
N ARG A 248 9.75 6.38 3.71
CA ARG A 248 9.92 7.78 4.14
C ARG A 248 11.04 7.95 5.17
N SER A 249 11.42 6.91 5.90
CA SER A 249 12.56 6.91 6.81
C SER A 249 13.92 6.63 6.17
N PHE A 250 13.96 6.26 4.88
CA PHE A 250 15.22 6.01 4.20
C PHE A 250 16.13 7.24 4.25
N GLU A 251 17.39 7.01 4.59
CA GLU A 251 18.46 7.98 4.39
C GLU A 251 18.63 8.32 2.90
N ASP A 252 19.31 9.43 2.61
CA ASP A 252 19.46 9.93 1.24
C ASP A 252 20.10 8.90 0.31
N THR A 253 21.20 8.28 0.74
CA THR A 253 21.90 7.24 -0.02
C THR A 253 21.00 6.02 -0.27
N THR A 254 20.32 5.51 0.76
CA THR A 254 19.40 4.37 0.64
C THR A 254 18.26 4.68 -0.33
N MET A 255 17.70 5.89 -0.29
CA MET A 255 16.67 6.32 -1.22
C MET A 255 17.19 6.41 -2.65
N LYS A 256 18.40 6.95 -2.87
CA LYS A 256 19.03 7.01 -4.19
C LYS A 256 19.29 5.63 -4.76
N VAL A 257 19.74 4.67 -3.93
CA VAL A 257 19.89 3.27 -4.34
C VAL A 257 18.53 2.68 -4.73
N TYR A 258 17.49 2.89 -3.93
CA TYR A 258 16.13 2.43 -4.25
C TYR A 258 15.62 3.01 -5.58
N LEU A 259 15.84 4.31 -5.82
CA LEU A 259 15.48 4.98 -7.07
C LEU A 259 16.23 4.40 -8.28
N LEU A 260 17.55 4.16 -8.14
CA LEU A 260 18.34 3.51 -9.18
C LEU A 260 17.82 2.11 -9.49
N LEU A 261 17.47 1.31 -8.49
CA LEU A 261 16.86 -0.01 -8.69
C LEU A 261 15.54 0.09 -9.47
N LYS A 262 14.69 1.08 -9.15
CA LYS A 262 13.45 1.32 -9.90
C LYS A 262 13.72 1.73 -11.35
N MET A 263 14.72 2.58 -11.59
CA MET A 263 15.13 3.00 -12.93
C MET A 263 15.67 1.81 -13.73
N ILE A 264 16.56 1.01 -13.14
CA ILE A 264 17.10 -0.20 -13.77
C ILE A 264 15.98 -1.17 -14.10
N LYS A 265 15.05 -1.39 -13.16
CA LYS A 265 13.86 -2.21 -13.40
C LYS A 265 13.09 -1.72 -14.61
N LYS A 266 12.76 -0.43 -14.64
CA LYS A 266 11.90 0.16 -15.68
C LYS A 266 12.58 0.13 -17.05
N THR A 267 13.87 0.46 -17.10
CA THR A 267 14.60 0.61 -18.37
C THR A 267 15.09 -0.71 -18.93
N TYR A 268 15.56 -1.62 -18.08
CA TYR A 268 16.30 -2.81 -18.53
C TYR A 268 15.64 -4.15 -18.17
N ILE A 269 14.70 -4.20 -17.24
CA ILE A 269 14.08 -5.47 -16.81
C ILE A 269 12.66 -5.59 -17.37
N GLU A 270 11.83 -4.57 -17.14
CA GLU A 270 10.43 -4.51 -17.56
C GLU A 270 10.20 -4.83 -19.05
N PRO A 271 11.04 -4.39 -20.01
CA PRO A 271 10.86 -4.75 -21.42
C PRO A 271 10.92 -6.27 -21.71
N TYR A 272 11.53 -7.06 -20.84
CA TYR A 272 11.73 -8.49 -21.05
C TYR A 272 10.79 -9.37 -20.21
N VAL A 273 10.41 -8.93 -19.01
CA VAL A 273 9.61 -9.73 -18.06
C VAL A 273 8.23 -9.13 -17.77
N GLY A 274 7.93 -7.95 -18.31
CA GLY A 274 6.67 -7.24 -18.08
C GLY A 274 6.40 -7.03 -16.57
N ASP A 275 5.17 -7.34 -16.16
CA ASP A 275 4.68 -7.13 -14.79
C ASP A 275 5.06 -8.25 -13.81
N ALA A 276 5.75 -9.31 -14.27
CA ALA A 276 6.21 -10.39 -13.40
C ALA A 276 7.18 -9.88 -12.32
N PHE A 277 7.95 -8.83 -12.65
CA PHE A 277 8.83 -8.15 -11.70
C PHE A 277 8.40 -6.69 -11.55
N SER A 278 7.70 -6.38 -10.46
CA SER A 278 7.22 -5.02 -10.13
C SER A 278 8.18 -4.20 -9.25
N SER A 279 7.91 -2.89 -9.13
CA SER A 279 8.60 -1.98 -8.20
C SER A 279 8.48 -2.38 -6.72
N TYR A 280 7.47 -3.20 -6.39
CA TYR A 280 7.32 -3.77 -5.06
C TYR A 280 8.47 -4.72 -4.71
N HIS A 281 8.96 -5.52 -5.66
CA HIS A 281 10.14 -6.38 -5.44
C HIS A 281 11.38 -5.55 -5.15
N CYS A 282 11.58 -4.43 -5.87
CA CYS A 282 12.68 -3.50 -5.59
C CYS A 282 12.59 -2.93 -4.17
N LYS A 283 11.37 -2.62 -3.70
CA LYS A 283 11.13 -2.11 -2.35
C LYS A 283 11.43 -3.16 -1.29
N VAL A 284 10.95 -4.39 -1.48
CA VAL A 284 11.21 -5.51 -0.56
C VAL A 284 12.71 -5.82 -0.46
N CYS A 285 13.46 -5.75 -1.56
CA CYS A 285 14.92 -5.91 -1.51
C CYS A 285 15.64 -4.85 -0.64
N MET A 286 15.03 -3.68 -0.42
CA MET A 286 15.60 -2.63 0.43
C MET A 286 15.23 -2.79 1.91
N PHE A 287 14.24 -3.63 2.24
CA PHE A 287 13.73 -3.82 3.61
C PHE A 287 14.48 -4.91 4.38
#